data_AF-A0A3N2GQW1-F1
#
_entry.id   AF-A0A3N2GQW1-F1
#
_cell.length_a   1.000
_cell.length_b   1.000
_cell.length_c   1.000
_cell.angle_alpha   90.00
_cell.angle_beta   90.00
_cell.angle_gamma   90.00
#
_symmetry.space_group_name_H-M   'P 1'
#
loop_
_entity.id
_entity.type
_entity.pdbx_description
1 polymer ?
#
loop_
_entity_poly.entity_id
_entity_poly.type
_entity_poly.pdbx_seq_one_letter_code
_entity_poly.pdbx_strand_id
1 'polypeptide(L)'
;MAGEQRASYADWQRAYGDYYEALPGRLDLACPNCGHHELRLVFVADEDDRIGYAQFSCGFCRFGIHVSRTWVPEGVEFEPISTPAPLLRERLPDFTLVHPPAAANDDDIEEVRF
;
A
#
# COMPACT_ATOMS: atom_id res chain seq x y z
N MET A 1 -20.54 -5.60 0.59
CA MET A 1 -20.96 -4.30 0.04
C MET A 1 -19.70 -3.47 -0.10
N ALA A 2 -19.38 -2.94 -1.28
CA ALA A 2 -18.26 -2.00 -1.40
C ALA A 2 -18.61 -0.75 -0.58
N GLY A 3 -17.70 -0.34 0.31
CA GLY A 3 -17.93 0.85 1.13
C GLY A 3 -17.95 2.12 0.27
N GLU A 4 -18.35 3.22 0.87
CA GLU A 4 -18.08 4.56 0.33
C GLU A 4 -16.64 4.96 0.69
N GLN A 5 -15.94 5.65 -0.21
CA GLN A 5 -14.65 6.24 0.10
C GLN A 5 -14.86 7.50 0.94
N ARG A 6 -14.31 7.51 2.16
CA ARG A 6 -14.38 8.61 3.13
C ARG A 6 -13.01 9.14 3.52
N ALA A 7 -11.99 8.29 3.45
CA ALA A 7 -10.60 8.66 3.72
C ALA A 7 -9.89 9.18 2.47
N SER A 8 -9.04 10.18 2.67
CA SER A 8 -8.16 10.69 1.62
C SER A 8 -6.94 9.79 1.42
N TYR A 9 -6.23 9.96 0.30
CA TYR A 9 -4.95 9.28 0.09
C TYR A 9 -3.92 9.60 1.17
N ALA A 10 -3.90 10.84 1.68
CA ALA A 10 -2.99 11.24 2.76
C ALA A 10 -3.27 10.47 4.07
N ASP A 11 -4.54 10.19 4.37
CA ASP A 11 -4.89 9.39 5.55
C ASP A 11 -4.41 7.93 5.41
N TRP A 12 -4.54 7.36 4.20
CA TRP A 12 -3.99 6.04 3.89
C TRP A 12 -2.46 6.01 3.91
N GLN A 13 -1.78 7.07 3.47
CA GLN A 13 -0.32 7.17 3.55
C GLN A 13 0.18 7.23 4.99
N ARG A 14 -0.49 8.01 5.86
CA ARG A 14 -0.15 8.05 7.29
C ARG A 14 -0.32 6.67 7.93
N ALA A 15 -1.47 6.04 7.70
CA ALA A 15 -1.73 4.69 8.21
C ALA A 15 -0.73 3.66 7.66
N TYR A 16 -0.30 3.78 6.40
CA TYR A 16 0.75 2.93 5.84
C TYR A 16 2.10 3.16 6.54
N GLY A 17 2.48 4.41 6.79
CA GLY A 17 3.72 4.75 7.51
C GLY A 17 3.75 4.14 8.91
N ASP A 18 2.70 4.37 9.69
CA ASP A 18 2.57 3.81 11.04
C ASP A 18 2.63 2.28 11.04
N TYR A 19 1.95 1.64 10.08
CA TYR A 19 1.96 0.18 9.94
C TYR A 19 3.34 -0.34 9.52
N TYR A 20 4.01 0.34 8.59
CA TYR A 20 5.32 -0.04 8.06
C TYR A 20 6.40 0.07 9.14
N GLU A 21 6.41 1.13 9.94
CA GLU A 21 7.37 1.34 11.03
C GLU A 21 7.24 0.30 12.16
N ALA A 22 6.05 -0.28 12.32
CA ALA A 22 5.80 -1.32 13.31
C ALA A 22 6.29 -2.72 12.90
N LEU A 23 6.71 -2.92 11.64
CA LEU A 23 7.16 -4.21 11.12
C LEU A 23 8.49 -4.66 11.76
N PRO A 24 8.70 -5.99 11.93
CA PRO A 24 7.82 -7.11 11.59
C PRO A 24 6.74 -7.38 12.65
N GLY A 25 6.60 -6.50 13.65
CA GLY A 25 5.53 -6.56 14.63
C GLY A 25 4.15 -6.35 14.02
N ARG A 26 3.11 -6.49 14.84
CA ARG A 26 1.73 -6.20 14.44
C ARG A 26 1.24 -4.95 15.15
N LEU A 27 0.77 -3.99 14.35
CA LEU A 27 0.03 -2.84 14.84
C LEU A 27 -1.46 -3.09 14.62
N ASP A 28 -2.25 -3.06 15.70
CA ASP A 28 -3.71 -3.16 15.63
C ASP A 28 -4.31 -1.80 15.28
N LEU A 29 -4.11 -1.38 14.02
CA LEU A 29 -4.54 -0.08 13.52
C LEU A 29 -5.95 -0.17 12.91
N ALA A 30 -6.82 0.77 13.28
CA ALA A 30 -8.13 0.92 12.67
C ALA A 30 -8.01 1.42 11.21
N CYS A 31 -8.80 0.86 10.30
CA CYS A 31 -8.87 1.34 8.93
C CYS A 31 -9.26 2.83 8.89
N PRO A 32 -8.50 3.70 8.19
CA PRO A 32 -8.82 5.13 8.13
C PRO A 32 -10.15 5.41 7.43
N ASN A 33 -10.62 4.50 6.58
CA ASN A 33 -11.87 4.67 5.83
C ASN A 33 -13.12 4.24 6.59
N CYS A 34 -13.07 3.11 7.31
CA CYS A 34 -14.26 2.48 7.90
C CYS A 34 -14.14 2.13 9.39
N GLY A 35 -12.96 2.30 10.00
CA GLY A 35 -12.73 2.01 11.42
C GLY A 35 -12.54 0.52 11.77
N HIS A 36 -12.74 -0.42 10.84
CA HIS A 36 -12.50 -1.84 11.09
C HIS A 36 -11.01 -2.17 11.17
N HIS A 37 -10.64 -3.08 12.06
CA HIS A 37 -9.27 -3.55 12.28
C HIS A 37 -8.91 -4.71 11.32
N GLU A 38 -9.10 -4.47 10.02
CA GLU A 38 -8.84 -5.46 8.96
C GLU A 38 -7.81 -4.95 7.95
N LEU A 39 -6.87 -4.12 8.39
CA LEU A 39 -5.77 -3.65 7.54
C LEU A 39 -4.83 -4.81 7.20
N ARG A 40 -4.41 -4.85 5.93
CA ARG A 40 -3.51 -5.85 5.37
C ARG A 40 -2.45 -5.13 4.54
N LEU A 41 -1.20 -5.52 4.75
CA LEU A 41 -0.05 -5.07 3.96
C LEU A 41 0.57 -6.28 3.28
N VAL A 42 0.59 -6.27 1.95
CA VAL A 42 1.24 -7.31 1.14
C VAL A 42 2.33 -6.66 0.31
N PHE A 43 3.54 -7.18 0.43
CA PHE A 43 4.67 -6.79 -0.40
C PHE A 43 4.81 -7.74 -1.58
N VAL A 44 5.20 -7.19 -2.72
CA VAL A 44 5.67 -7.95 -3.87
C VAL A 44 7.03 -7.40 -4.26
N ALA A 45 8.08 -8.22 -4.19
CA ALA A 45 9.45 -7.73 -4.33
C ALA A 45 10.36 -8.75 -5.00
N ASP A 46 11.49 -8.25 -5.49
CA ASP A 46 12.60 -9.09 -5.92
C ASP A 46 13.26 -9.79 -4.72
N GLU A 47 13.68 -11.04 -4.91
CA GLU A 47 14.23 -11.85 -3.82
C GLU A 47 15.68 -11.48 -3.47
N ASP A 48 16.43 -10.90 -4.42
CA ASP A 48 17.84 -10.56 -4.23
C ASP A 48 17.99 -9.23 -3.48
N ASP A 49 17.25 -8.19 -3.88
CA ASP A 49 17.38 -6.84 -3.30
C ASP A 49 16.24 -6.43 -2.36
N ARG A 50 15.16 -7.23 -2.28
CA ARG A 50 13.94 -6.96 -1.49
C ARG A 50 13.26 -5.64 -1.85
N ILE A 51 13.44 -5.13 -3.07
CA ILE A 51 12.79 -3.94 -3.59
C ILE A 51 11.63 -4.33 -4.49
N GLY A 52 10.50 -3.63 -4.34
CA GLY A 52 9.33 -3.85 -5.15
C GLY A 52 8.21 -2.88 -4.83
N TYR A 53 6.98 -3.36 -4.76
CA TYR A 53 5.80 -2.57 -4.45
C TYR A 53 5.03 -3.16 -3.27
N ALA A 54 4.14 -2.37 -2.69
CA ALA A 54 3.23 -2.81 -1.63
C ALA A 54 1.78 -2.45 -1.93
N GLN A 55 0.88 -3.33 -1.48
CA GLN A 55 -0.55 -3.08 -1.45
C GLN A 55 -1.01 -3.02 0.00
N PHE A 56 -1.54 -1.87 0.38
CA PHE A 56 -2.05 -1.61 1.73
C PHE A 56 -3.55 -1.37 1.66
N SER A 57 -4.34 -2.26 2.24
CA SER A 57 -5.79 -2.28 2.04
C SER A 57 -6.55 -2.75 3.27
N CYS A 58 -7.85 -2.48 3.32
CA CYS A 58 -8.75 -3.02 4.34
C CYS A 58 -9.57 -4.20 3.78
N GLY A 59 -9.54 -5.34 4.45
CA GLY A 59 -10.33 -6.52 4.11
C GLY A 59 -11.84 -6.32 4.20
N PHE A 60 -12.30 -5.36 5.01
CA PHE A 60 -13.71 -5.07 5.22
C PHE A 60 -14.29 -4.11 4.16
N CYS A 61 -13.79 -2.87 4.07
CA CYS A 61 -14.34 -1.89 3.14
C CYS A 61 -13.78 -2.02 1.70
N ARG A 62 -12.70 -2.78 1.53
CA ARG A 62 -12.02 -3.03 0.25
C ARG A 62 -11.52 -1.76 -0.44
N PHE A 63 -11.08 -0.78 0.34
CA PHE A 63 -10.26 0.34 -0.15
C PHE A 63 -8.81 0.18 0.28
N GLY A 64 -7.92 0.83 -0.44
CA GLY A 64 -6.50 0.81 -0.13
C GLY A 64 -5.66 1.67 -1.08
N ILE A 65 -4.35 1.62 -0.87
CA ILE A 65 -3.36 2.30 -1.71
C ILE A 65 -2.34 1.30 -2.27
N HIS A 66 -1.74 1.69 -3.39
CA HIS A 66 -0.61 1.01 -4.00
C HIS A 66 0.65 1.87 -3.86
N VAL A 67 1.68 1.32 -3.24
CA VAL A 67 2.98 1.98 -3.04
C VAL A 67 3.96 1.40 -4.06
N SER A 68 4.24 2.16 -5.12
CA SER A 68 4.91 1.65 -6.32
C SER A 68 6.38 1.26 -6.15
N ARG A 69 7.11 1.89 -5.23
CA ARG A 69 8.51 1.54 -4.93
C ARG A 69 8.76 1.59 -3.44
N THR A 70 9.02 0.43 -2.85
CA THR A 70 9.30 0.27 -1.43
C THR A 70 10.25 -0.90 -1.22
N TRP A 71 10.93 -0.89 -0.07
CA TRP A 71 11.80 -1.99 0.35
C TRP A 71 11.03 -2.85 1.36
N VAL A 72 11.24 -4.17 1.35
CA VAL A 72 10.63 -5.09 2.32
C VAL A 72 11.55 -5.21 3.54
N PRO A 73 11.10 -4.79 4.74
CA PRO A 73 11.92 -4.89 5.95
C PRO A 73 12.36 -6.31 6.27
N GLU A 74 13.49 -6.47 6.94
CA GLU A 74 13.95 -7.79 7.40
C GLU A 74 12.91 -8.48 8.28
N GLY A 75 12.78 -9.80 8.14
CA GLY A 75 11.80 -10.59 8.89
C GLY A 75 10.36 -10.46 8.41
N VAL A 76 10.09 -9.68 7.36
CA VAL A 76 8.77 -9.54 6.74
C VAL A 76 8.66 -10.44 5.51
N GLU A 77 7.56 -11.20 5.43
CA GLU A 77 7.21 -12.02 4.28
C GLU A 77 6.72 -11.17 3.11
N PHE A 78 6.97 -11.64 1.89
CA PHE A 78 6.57 -10.99 0.65
C PHE A 78 6.34 -12.02 -0.45
N GLU A 79 5.58 -11.63 -1.47
CA GLU A 79 5.42 -12.42 -2.69
C GLU A 79 6.58 -12.14 -3.66
N PRO A 80 7.25 -13.15 -4.22
CA PRO A 80 8.28 -12.93 -5.23
C PRO A 80 7.69 -12.27 -6.48
N ILE A 81 8.32 -11.20 -6.97
CA ILE A 81 7.88 -10.50 -8.19
C ILE A 81 8.01 -11.36 -9.45
N SER A 82 8.86 -12.39 -9.40
CA SER A 82 9.00 -13.42 -10.43
C SER A 82 7.80 -14.38 -10.51
N THR A 83 6.89 -14.35 -9.52
CA THR A 83 5.68 -15.18 -9.50
C THR A 83 4.80 -14.89 -10.72
N PRO A 84 4.33 -15.93 -11.46
CA PRO A 84 3.45 -15.72 -12.61
C PRO A 84 2.18 -14.93 -12.24
N ALA A 85 1.83 -13.95 -13.07
CA ALA A 85 0.74 -13.02 -12.81
C ALA A 85 -0.61 -13.66 -12.42
N PRO A 86 -1.06 -14.80 -13.01
CA PRO A 86 -2.29 -15.46 -12.57
C PRO A 86 -2.23 -15.92 -11.11
N LEU A 87 -1.13 -16.55 -10.70
CA LEU A 87 -0.93 -17.03 -9.33
C LEU A 87 -0.78 -15.87 -8.35
N LEU A 88 -0.08 -14.81 -8.76
CA LEU A 88 0.10 -13.62 -7.94
C LEU A 88 -1.25 -12.94 -7.67
N ARG A 89 -2.12 -12.79 -8.67
CA ARG A 89 -3.47 -12.19 -8.50
C ARG A 89 -4.35 -12.93 -7.50
N GLU A 90 -4.20 -14.24 -7.36
CA GLU A 90 -4.97 -15.03 -6.37
C GLU A 90 -4.54 -14.75 -4.92
N ARG A 91 -3.30 -14.26 -4.73
CA ARG A 91 -2.71 -13.96 -3.42
C ARG A 91 -2.86 -12.49 -3.04
N LEU A 92 -2.96 -11.62 -4.03
CA LEU A 92 -3.10 -10.18 -3.82
C LEU A 92 -4.52 -9.80 -3.41
N PRO A 93 -4.68 -8.79 -2.54
CA PRO A 93 -6.00 -8.30 -2.17
C PRO A 93 -6.68 -7.63 -3.38
N ASP A 94 -7.98 -7.89 -3.53
CA ASP A 94 -8.83 -7.20 -4.51
C ASP A 94 -9.52 -6.00 -3.83
N PHE A 95 -9.07 -4.78 -4.15
CA PHE A 95 -9.54 -3.54 -3.54
C PHE A 95 -9.66 -2.39 -4.55
N THR A 96 -10.50 -1.41 -4.21
CA THR A 96 -10.63 -0.14 -4.93
C THR A 96 -9.50 0.80 -4.54
N LEU A 97 -8.72 1.23 -5.54
CA LEU A 97 -7.57 2.11 -5.34
C LEU A 97 -8.03 3.51 -4.93
N VAL A 98 -7.49 3.99 -3.82
CA VAL A 98 -7.56 5.40 -3.42
C VAL A 98 -6.43 6.13 -4.14
N HIS A 99 -6.79 7.05 -5.03
CA HIS A 99 -5.82 7.79 -5.82
C HIS A 99 -5.23 8.97 -5.04
N PRO A 100 -3.93 9.28 -5.23
CA PRO A 100 -3.40 10.56 -4.81
C PRO A 100 -4.24 11.71 -5.38
N PRO A 101 -4.29 12.88 -4.70
CA PRO A 101 -4.88 14.06 -5.31
C PRO A 101 -4.19 14.29 -6.66
N ALA A 102 -4.94 14.77 -7.65
CA ALA A 102 -4.33 15.23 -8.89
C ALA A 102 -3.21 16.21 -8.52
N ALA A 103 -2.01 15.98 -9.03
CA ALA A 103 -0.90 16.89 -8.81
C ALA A 103 -1.38 18.31 -9.15
N ALA A 104 -1.03 19.29 -8.32
CA ALA A 104 -1.02 20.67 -8.79
C ALA A 104 -0.22 20.68 -10.09
N ASN A 105 -0.74 21.38 -11.11
CA ASN A 105 -0.28 21.32 -12.49
C ASN A 105 1.26 21.24 -12.59
N ASP A 106 1.77 20.50 -13.58
CA ASP A 106 3.21 20.33 -13.87
C ASP A 106 4.00 21.66 -14.00
N ASP A 107 3.32 22.82 -14.02
CA ASP A 107 3.89 24.16 -14.01
C ASP A 107 4.62 24.53 -12.69
N ASP A 108 4.43 23.80 -11.60
CA ASP A 108 5.09 24.08 -10.30
C ASP A 108 6.41 23.29 -10.08
N ILE A 109 6.84 22.47 -11.04
CA ILE A 109 8.11 21.74 -10.94
C ILE A 109 9.25 22.67 -11.38
N GLU A 110 9.90 23.34 -10.42
CA GLU A 110 11.14 24.07 -10.70
C GLU A 110 12.22 23.08 -11.19
N GLU A 111 12.66 23.24 -12.44
CA GLU A 111 13.78 22.50 -13.02
C GLU A 111 15.06 22.82 -12.24
N VAL A 112 15.43 21.94 -11.29
CA VAL A 112 16.72 22.03 -10.60
C VAL A 112 17.81 21.56 -11.55
N ARG A 113 18.55 22.52 -12.12
CA ARG A 113 19.79 22.24 -12.85
C ARG A 113 20.94 22.09 -11.86
N PHE A 114 21.62 20.94 -11.93
CA PHE A 114 22.87 20.66 -11.22
C PHE A 114 24.07 21.29 -11.93
#